data_AF-A0A4R1BGA2-F1
#
_entry.id   AF-A0A4R1BGA2-F1
#
_cell.length_a   1.000
_cell.length_b   1.000
_cell.length_c   1.000
_cell.angle_alpha   90.00
_cell.angle_beta   90.00
_cell.angle_gamma   90.00
#
_symmetry.space_group_name_H-M   'P 1'
#
loop_
_entity.id
_entity.type
_entity.pdbx_description
1 polymer ?
#
loop_
_entity_poly.entity_id
_entity_poly.type
_entity_poly.pdbx_seq_one_letter_code
_entity_poly.pdbx_strand_id
1 'polypeptide(L)'
;MESRISYFERMLERDPENPTGLLALANEYEKARRPEDVVRVLRRYIASHEDEGNAYARLGEALVEFGREEEAKEVYRRGIERALAHEHGELAGEMRLALEQLE
;
A
#
# COMPACT_ATOMS: atom_id res chain seq x y z
N MET A 1 -9.42 -6.32 -25.99
CA MET A 1 -8.09 -6.48 -25.39
C MET A 1 -8.31 -6.44 -23.88
N GLU A 2 -7.93 -7.49 -23.17
CA GLU A 2 -8.07 -7.54 -21.71
C GLU A 2 -7.14 -6.50 -21.06
N SER A 3 -7.63 -5.77 -20.06
CA SER A 3 -6.78 -4.83 -19.31
C SER A 3 -5.88 -5.60 -18.35
N ARG A 4 -4.71 -5.02 -18.02
CA ARG A 4 -3.81 -5.61 -17.01
C ARG A 4 -4.50 -5.79 -15.66
N ILE A 5 -5.39 -4.85 -15.31
CA ILE A 5 -6.25 -4.93 -14.12
C ILE A 5 -7.11 -6.21 -14.16
N SER A 6 -7.89 -6.43 -15.23
CA SER A 6 -8.73 -7.64 -15.38
C SER A 6 -7.92 -8.93 -15.29
N TYR A 7 -6.74 -8.96 -15.92
CA TYR A 7 -5.85 -10.12 -15.87
C TYR A 7 -5.42 -10.44 -14.41
N PHE A 8 -4.98 -9.45 -13.64
CA PHE A 8 -4.56 -9.66 -12.26
C PHE A 8 -5.75 -9.93 -11.32
N GLU A 9 -6.92 -9.34 -11.56
CA GLU A 9 -8.13 -9.67 -10.80
C GLU A 9 -8.50 -11.15 -10.95
N ARG A 10 -8.51 -11.67 -12.17
CA ARG A 10 -8.76 -13.11 -12.43
C ARG A 10 -7.70 -14.03 -11.86
N MET A 11 -6.45 -13.57 -11.81
CA MET A 11 -5.38 -14.30 -11.14
C MET A 11 -5.66 -14.41 -9.64
N LEU A 12 -6.06 -13.30 -9.01
CA LEU A 12 -6.41 -13.25 -7.59
C LEU A 12 -7.76 -13.92 -7.25
N GLU A 13 -8.63 -14.16 -8.23
CA GLU A 13 -9.80 -15.05 -8.03
C GLU A 13 -9.37 -16.50 -7.74
N ARG A 14 -8.24 -16.94 -8.33
CA ARG A 14 -7.70 -18.30 -8.13
C ARG A 14 -6.79 -18.40 -6.92
N ASP A 15 -5.99 -17.36 -6.68
CA ASP A 15 -5.08 -17.27 -5.54
C ASP A 15 -5.19 -15.88 -4.90
N PRO A 16 -6.13 -15.69 -3.97
CA PRO A 16 -6.43 -14.37 -3.39
C PRO A 16 -5.29 -13.73 -2.61
N GLU A 17 -4.33 -14.50 -2.13
CA GLU A 17 -3.24 -13.99 -1.29
C GLU A 17 -1.91 -13.94 -2.03
N ASN A 18 -1.94 -14.16 -3.35
CA ASN A 18 -0.75 -14.11 -4.18
C ASN A 18 -0.05 -12.74 -4.08
N PRO A 19 1.15 -12.66 -3.46
CA PRO A 19 1.81 -11.38 -3.22
C PRO A 19 2.14 -10.64 -4.52
N THR A 20 2.66 -11.37 -5.51
CA THR A 20 2.98 -10.83 -6.83
C THR A 20 1.74 -10.25 -7.51
N GLY A 21 0.60 -10.95 -7.42
CA GLY A 21 -0.67 -10.48 -7.97
C GLY A 21 -1.21 -9.25 -7.29
N LEU A 22 -1.14 -9.20 -5.96
CA LEU A 22 -1.58 -8.04 -5.18
C LEU A 22 -0.73 -6.82 -5.50
N LEU A 23 0.60 -6.92 -5.51
CA LEU A 23 1.48 -5.80 -5.87
C LEU A 23 1.29 -5.35 -7.31
N ALA A 24 1.20 -6.30 -8.25
CA ALA A 24 1.00 -5.96 -9.65
C ALA A 24 -0.36 -5.26 -9.86
N LEU A 25 -1.43 -5.73 -9.21
CA LEU A 25 -2.74 -5.09 -9.27
C LEU A 25 -2.74 -3.69 -8.63
N ALA A 26 -2.07 -3.51 -7.48
CA ALA A 26 -1.90 -2.20 -6.85
C ALA A 26 -1.20 -1.21 -7.80
N ASN A 27 -0.11 -1.62 -8.44
CA ASN A 27 0.62 -0.80 -9.42
C ASN A 27 -0.27 -0.36 -10.60
N GLU A 28 -1.15 -1.25 -11.07
CA GLU A 28 -2.08 -0.90 -12.15
C GLU A 28 -3.20 0.02 -11.68
N TYR A 29 -3.67 -0.11 -10.44
CA TYR A 29 -4.63 0.82 -9.85
C TYR A 29 -4.06 2.22 -9.59
N GLU A 30 -2.79 2.32 -9.17
CA GLU A 30 -2.07 3.60 -9.04
C GLU A 30 -2.00 4.32 -10.39
N LYS A 31 -1.58 3.61 -11.45
CA LYS A 31 -1.55 4.16 -12.82
C LYS A 31 -2.93 4.61 -13.31
N ALA A 32 -3.97 3.90 -12.89
CA ALA A 32 -5.35 4.24 -13.22
C ALA A 32 -5.92 5.37 -12.34
N ARG A 33 -5.16 5.89 -11.37
CA ARG A 33 -5.59 6.88 -10.36
C ARG A 33 -6.88 6.44 -9.65
N ARG A 34 -6.89 5.18 -9.21
CA ARG A 34 -7.99 4.56 -8.45
C ARG A 34 -7.55 4.31 -7.01
N PRO A 35 -7.39 5.36 -6.19
CA PRO A 35 -6.77 5.24 -4.87
C PRO A 35 -7.55 4.32 -3.91
N GLU A 36 -8.89 4.29 -4.00
CA GLU A 36 -9.71 3.36 -3.22
C GLU A 36 -9.33 1.88 -3.46
N ASP A 37 -9.10 1.51 -4.72
CA ASP A 37 -8.76 0.13 -5.08
C ASP A 37 -7.32 -0.20 -4.67
N VAL A 38 -6.39 0.76 -4.76
CA VAL A 38 -5.02 0.64 -4.23
C VAL A 38 -5.07 0.35 -2.73
N VAL A 39 -5.85 1.12 -1.97
CA VAL A 39 -6.04 0.93 -0.53
C VAL A 39 -6.53 -0.48 -0.21
N ARG A 40 -7.55 -0.96 -0.95
CA ARG A 40 -8.12 -2.30 -0.75
C ARG A 40 -7.09 -3.40 -1.00
N VAL A 41 -6.29 -3.27 -2.05
CA VAL A 41 -5.31 -4.29 -2.44
C VAL A 41 -4.08 -4.28 -1.52
N LEU A 42 -3.53 -3.11 -1.21
CA LEU A 42 -2.37 -3.01 -0.31
C LEU A 42 -2.70 -3.43 1.12
N ARG A 43 -3.93 -3.22 1.61
CA ARG A 43 -4.36 -3.76 2.90
C ARG A 43 -4.32 -5.29 2.95
N ARG A 44 -4.74 -5.96 1.86
CA ARG A 44 -4.64 -7.42 1.75
C ARG A 44 -3.19 -7.88 1.71
N TYR A 45 -2.34 -7.13 1.01
CA TYR A 45 -0.92 -7.43 0.90
C TYR A 45 -0.20 -7.38 2.26
N ILE A 46 -0.39 -6.28 3.00
CA ILE A 46 0.23 -6.06 4.31
C ILE A 46 -0.24 -7.08 5.35
N ALA A 47 -1.47 -7.60 5.22
CA ALA A 47 -1.98 -8.61 6.15
C ALA A 47 -1.17 -9.91 6.17
N SER A 48 -0.43 -10.21 5.09
CA SER A 48 0.45 -11.38 5.00
C SER A 48 1.94 -11.05 4.91
N HIS A 49 2.30 -9.78 4.64
CA HIS A 49 3.67 -9.30 4.46
C HIS A 49 3.91 -8.06 5.33
N GLU A 50 3.92 -8.26 6.66
CA GLU A 50 4.01 -7.17 7.64
C GLU A 50 5.38 -6.49 7.70
N ASP A 51 6.42 -7.10 7.13
CA ASP A 51 7.81 -6.64 7.11
C ASP A 51 8.13 -5.71 5.93
N GLU A 52 7.23 -5.60 4.95
CA GLU A 52 7.45 -4.75 3.79
C GLU A 52 7.04 -3.30 4.06
N GLY A 53 7.95 -2.53 4.64
CA GLY A 53 7.76 -1.10 4.90
C GLY A 53 7.27 -0.32 3.69
N ASN A 54 7.71 -0.66 2.47
CA ASN A 54 7.33 0.06 1.26
C ASN A 54 5.82 -0.02 0.99
N ALA A 55 5.18 -1.14 1.34
CA ALA A 55 3.74 -1.29 1.23
C ALA A 55 2.97 -0.34 2.16
N TYR A 56 3.51 -0.06 3.36
CA TYR A 56 2.91 0.91 4.28
C TYR A 56 3.00 2.34 3.75
N ALA A 57 4.13 2.73 3.14
CA ALA A 57 4.29 4.07 2.56
C ALA A 57 3.26 4.29 1.44
N ARG A 58 3.21 3.35 0.49
CA ARG A 58 2.25 3.37 -0.61
C ARG A 58 0.79 3.35 -0.17
N LEU A 59 0.47 2.58 0.87
CA LEU A 59 -0.88 2.56 1.44
C LEU A 59 -1.24 3.91 2.07
N GLY A 60 -0.30 4.53 2.80
CA GLY A 60 -0.49 5.86 3.35
C GLY A 60 -0.74 6.90 2.28
N GLU A 61 0.06 6.91 1.21
CA GLU A 61 -0.11 7.83 0.07
C GLU A 61 -1.46 7.64 -0.60
N ALA A 62 -1.84 6.39 -0.89
CA ALA A 62 -3.14 6.08 -1.48
C ALA A 62 -4.32 6.48 -0.58
N LEU A 63 -4.16 6.41 0.75
CA LEU A 63 -5.17 6.88 1.70
C LEU A 63 -5.31 8.40 1.69
N VAL A 64 -4.21 9.14 1.59
CA VAL A 64 -4.22 10.61 1.42
C VAL A 64 -4.92 10.99 0.12
N GLU A 65 -4.57 10.36 -1.00
CA GLU A 65 -5.22 10.60 -2.30
C GLU A 65 -6.71 10.27 -2.28
N PHE A 66 -7.11 9.26 -1.49
CA PHE A 66 -8.51 8.91 -1.29
C PHE A 66 -9.25 9.84 -0.31
N GLY A 67 -8.56 10.75 0.37
CA GLY A 67 -9.14 11.67 1.36
C GLY A 67 -9.37 11.06 2.74
N ARG A 68 -8.72 9.93 3.05
CA ARG A 68 -8.79 9.23 4.35
C ARG A 68 -7.53 9.50 5.18
N GLU A 69 -7.26 10.78 5.43
CA GLU A 69 -6.03 11.25 6.07
C GLU A 69 -5.81 10.65 7.47
N GLU A 70 -6.85 10.52 8.31
CA GLU A 70 -6.71 9.93 9.64
C GLU A 70 -6.26 8.46 9.60
N GLU A 71 -6.68 7.72 8.58
CA GLU A 71 -6.18 6.36 8.38
C GLU A 71 -4.79 6.34 7.77
N ALA A 72 -4.47 7.31 6.91
CA ALA A 72 -3.10 7.46 6.41
C ALA A 72 -2.12 7.68 7.55
N LYS A 73 -2.46 8.54 8.52
CA LYS A 73 -1.66 8.79 9.73
C LYS A 73 -1.38 7.50 10.48
N GLU A 74 -2.42 6.70 10.72
CA GLU A 74 -2.29 5.43 11.43
C GLU A 74 -1.41 4.43 10.66
N VAL A 75 -1.58 4.35 9.34
CA VAL A 75 -0.76 3.49 8.48
C VAL A 75 0.70 3.93 8.49
N TYR A 76 1.00 5.23 8.41
CA TYR A 76 2.36 5.73 8.48
C TYR A 76 3.01 5.44 9.83
N ARG A 77 2.29 5.63 10.96
CA ARG A 77 2.82 5.26 12.29
C ARG A 77 3.21 3.80 12.37
N ARG A 78 2.32 2.90 11.92
CA ARG A 78 2.62 1.46 11.87
C ARG A 78 3.77 1.14 10.93
N GLY A 79 3.82 1.78 9.76
CA GLY A 79 4.90 1.61 8.78
C GLY A 79 6.26 2.04 9.32
N ILE A 80 6.32 3.13 10.07
CA ILE A 80 7.54 3.61 10.76
C ILE A 80 8.01 2.57 11.77
N GLU A 81 7.11 2.03 12.61
CA GLU A 81 7.47 1.00 13.58
C GLU A 81 8.05 -0.25 12.90
N ARG A 82 7.43 -0.70 11.80
CA ARG A 82 7.91 -1.86 11.03
C ARG A 82 9.23 -1.57 10.33
N ALA A 83 9.37 -0.42 9.66
CA ALA A 83 10.60 -0.05 8.98
C ALA A 83 11.79 0.05 9.94
N LEU A 84 11.59 0.60 11.14
CA LEU A 84 12.63 0.65 12.18
C LEU A 84 12.98 -0.73 12.73
N ALA A 85 12.00 -1.62 12.90
CA ALA A 85 12.23 -2.99 13.34
C ALA A 85 13.09 -3.81 12.36
N HIS A 86 13.09 -3.43 11.07
CA HIS A 86 13.85 -4.07 9.99
C HIS A 86 15.03 -3.23 9.47
N GLU A 87 15.51 -2.24 10.26
CA GLU A 87 16.66 -1.38 9.94
C GLU A 87 16.54 -0.52 8.67
N HIS A 88 15.31 -0.33 8.14
CA HIS A 88 15.02 0.53 6.98
C HIS A 88 14.78 1.99 7.41
N GLY A 89 15.81 2.63 7.97
CA GLY A 89 15.72 3.98 8.56
C GLY A 89 15.32 5.10 7.59
N GLU A 90 15.74 5.01 6.32
CA GLU A 90 15.40 6.00 5.28
C GLU A 90 13.88 6.03 5.02
N LEU A 91 13.29 4.86 4.84
CA LEU A 91 11.86 4.67 4.61
C LEU A 91 11.02 5.12 5.81
N ALA A 92 11.51 4.89 7.04
CA ALA A 92 10.89 5.44 8.24
C ALA A 92 10.95 6.99 8.26
N GLY A 93 12.00 7.59 7.71
CA GLY A 93 12.13 9.04 7.55
C GLY A 93 11.10 9.62 6.58
N GLU A 94 10.92 8.99 5.43
CA GLU A 94 9.92 9.40 4.42
C GLU A 94 8.50 9.38 5.01
N MET A 95 8.13 8.31 5.70
CA MET A 95 6.81 8.21 6.33
C MET A 95 6.61 9.21 7.47
N ARG A 96 7.67 9.56 8.22
CA ARG A 96 7.59 10.62 9.25
C ARG A 96 7.30 11.98 8.62
N LEU A 97 8.00 12.32 7.55
CA LEU A 97 7.76 13.57 6.83
C LEU A 97 6.34 13.61 6.26
N ALA A 98 5.85 12.49 5.70
CA ALA A 98 4.48 12.39 5.22
C ALA A 98 3.46 12.52 6.36
N LEU A 99 3.73 11.93 7.53
CA LEU A 99 2.88 12.04 8.72
C LEU A 99 2.82 13.48 9.24
N GLU A 100 3.95 14.17 9.34
CA GLU A 100 4.03 15.57 9.78
C GLU A 100 3.24 16.53 8.87
N GLN A 101 3.17 16.25 7.56
CA GLN A 101 2.38 17.05 6.62
C GLN A 101 0.86 16.90 6.80
N LEU A 102 0.41 15.87 7.52
CA LEU A 102 -1.00 15.62 7.78
C LEU A 102 -1.46 16.14 9.15
N GLU A 103 -0.55 16.60 10.01
CA GLU A 103 -0.86 17.20 11.33
C GLU A 103 -1.29 18.67 11.22
#